data_AF-A0AAV7A8C1-F1
#
_entry.id   AF-A0AAV7A8C1-F1
#
_cell.length_a   1.000
_cell.length_b   1.000
_cell.length_c   1.000
_cell.angle_alpha   90.00
_cell.angle_beta   90.00
_cell.angle_gamma   90.00
#
_symmetry.space_group_name_H-M   'P 1'
#
loop_
_entity.id
_entity.type
_entity.pdbx_description
1 polymer ?
#
loop_
_entity_poly.entity_id
_entity_poly.type
_entity_poly.pdbx_seq_one_letter_code
_entity_poly.pdbx_strand_id
1 'polypeptide(L)'
;MLKNCGRKLVLSLVGATLTCLLVLMVDQQTRQVVVLELPEDKEDSRQLVLEAEQPPAQAVDGQEASADTSKATQTFSSYINKLTRVRRDVEQVATPSTEATKPPVEDITPNDVFIAVKTTKKFHRSRMDLLMDTWISRNKEQTYIFTDGEDEELQQKTGNVISTNCSAAHSRQALSCKMAVEYDKFIESGKKWFCHVDDDNYVNMKTLIKLLSRYSHTNDVYIGKPSLDRPIQATERISESKMRPVNFWFATGGAGFCISRGLALKMSPWASGGHFMNTAEKIRLPDDCTIGYIIESVLGVKLIRSNLFHSHLENLHQVPQSEINNQVTLSYGMFENKSNTILMKGAFPVEEDPSR
;
A
#
# COMPACT_ATOMS: atom_id res chain seq x y z
N MET A 1 9.19 77.88 6.22
CA MET A 1 8.25 76.76 5.91
C MET A 1 8.83 75.35 6.07
N LEU A 2 10.01 75.13 6.68
CA LEU A 2 10.60 73.77 6.84
C LEU A 2 10.49 73.13 8.24
N LYS A 3 9.95 73.80 9.28
CA LYS A 3 9.88 73.23 10.64
C LYS A 3 8.69 72.31 10.91
N ASN A 4 7.63 72.33 10.08
CA ASN A 4 6.42 71.52 10.30
C ASN A 4 6.35 70.21 9.49
N CYS A 5 7.23 69.98 8.50
CA CYS A 5 7.27 68.71 7.77
C CYS A 5 7.98 67.59 8.55
N GLY A 6 9.09 67.90 9.24
CA GLY A 6 9.83 66.89 10.00
C GLY A 6 9.01 66.29 11.15
N ARG A 7 8.17 67.10 11.80
CA ARG A 7 7.34 66.64 12.93
C ARG A 7 6.22 65.69 12.49
N LYS A 8 5.64 65.90 11.30
CA LYS A 8 4.64 64.99 10.71
C LYS A 8 5.27 63.69 10.17
N LEU A 9 6.49 63.76 9.64
CA LEU A 9 7.23 62.59 9.16
C LEU A 9 7.64 61.68 10.33
N VAL A 10 8.12 62.26 11.43
CA VAL A 10 8.50 61.53 12.66
C VAL A 10 7.27 60.89 13.32
N LEU A 11 6.13 61.59 13.38
CA LEU A 11 4.87 61.03 13.90
C LEU A 11 4.35 59.86 13.04
N SER A 12 4.51 59.92 11.72
CA SER A 12 4.14 58.85 10.80
C SER A 12 5.04 57.62 10.95
N LEU A 13 6.36 57.82 11.04
CA LEU A 13 7.34 56.76 11.26
C LEU A 13 7.15 56.07 12.62
N VAL A 14 6.88 56.84 13.68
CA VAL A 14 6.59 56.30 15.02
C VAL A 14 5.25 55.55 15.04
N GLY A 15 4.24 56.03 14.30
CA GLY A 15 2.96 55.32 14.16
C GLY A 15 3.09 54.00 13.41
N ALA A 16 3.87 53.97 12.34
CA ALA A 16 4.13 52.77 11.53
C ALA A 16 4.97 51.72 12.28
N THR A 17 5.98 52.15 13.06
CA THR A 17 6.76 51.22 13.88
C THR A 17 5.96 50.67 15.06
N LEU A 18 5.10 51.48 15.69
CA LEU A 18 4.22 51.02 16.76
C LEU A 18 3.17 50.02 16.26
N THR A 19 2.62 50.24 15.06
CA THR A 19 1.69 49.27 14.43
C THR A 19 2.40 47.99 14.01
N CYS A 20 3.61 48.04 13.46
CA CYS A 20 4.41 46.84 13.21
C CYS A 20 4.75 46.08 14.49
N LEU A 21 5.12 46.77 15.58
CA LEU A 21 5.39 46.15 16.88
C LEU A 21 4.15 45.50 17.48
N LEU A 22 2.98 46.13 17.35
CA LEU A 22 1.71 45.55 17.81
C LEU A 22 1.31 44.33 16.98
N VAL A 23 1.50 44.36 15.65
CA VAL A 23 1.25 43.19 14.79
C VAL A 23 2.21 42.04 15.13
N LEU A 24 3.49 42.33 15.38
CA LEU A 24 4.47 41.32 15.79
C LEU A 24 4.19 40.77 17.20
N MET A 25 3.71 41.59 18.13
CA MET A 25 3.29 41.14 19.46
C MET A 25 2.02 40.27 19.40
N VAL A 26 1.06 40.63 18.54
CA VAL A 26 -0.15 39.82 18.29
C VAL A 26 0.22 38.51 17.56
N ASP A 27 1.16 38.53 16.62
CA ASP A 27 1.67 37.31 15.96
C ASP A 27 2.46 36.42 16.93
N GLN A 28 3.25 37.00 17.85
CA GLN A 28 3.92 36.26 18.93
C GLN A 28 2.94 35.67 19.94
N GLN A 29 1.89 36.40 20.33
CA GLN A 29 0.83 35.88 21.19
C GLN A 29 0.02 34.79 20.49
N THR A 30 -0.27 34.94 19.18
CA THR A 30 -0.96 33.91 18.39
C THR A 30 -0.08 32.66 18.25
N ARG A 31 1.24 32.82 18.06
CA ARG A 31 2.21 31.71 18.09
C ARG A 31 2.31 31.05 19.46
N GLN A 32 2.29 31.81 20.57
CA GLN A 32 2.31 31.23 21.92
C GLN A 32 1.02 30.48 22.26
N VAL A 33 -0.14 30.96 21.79
CA VAL A 33 -1.43 30.26 21.93
C VAL A 33 -1.47 28.99 21.06
N VAL A 34 -0.91 29.02 19.85
CA VAL A 34 -0.80 27.84 18.97
C VAL A 34 0.21 26.80 19.48
N VAL A 35 1.23 27.21 20.25
CA VAL A 35 2.24 26.29 20.81
C VAL A 35 1.78 25.62 22.12
N LEU A 36 0.74 26.14 22.79
CA LEU A 36 0.23 25.58 24.06
C LEU A 36 -0.98 24.65 23.91
N GLU A 37 -1.51 24.42 22.69
CA GLU A 37 -2.68 23.57 22.43
C GLU A 37 -2.51 22.50 21.33
N LEU A 38 -1.28 22.01 21.11
CA LEU A 38 -1.07 20.79 20.31
C LEU A 38 -0.62 19.64 21.21
N PRO A 39 -1.42 18.57 21.37
CA PRO A 39 -0.90 17.30 21.82
C PRO A 39 0.11 16.81 20.78
N GLU A 40 1.25 16.29 21.22
CA GLU A 40 2.15 15.49 20.39
C GLU A 40 1.36 14.32 19.79
N ASP A 41 1.12 14.36 18.47
CA ASP A 41 0.58 13.23 17.72
C ASP A 41 1.63 12.10 17.73
N LYS A 42 1.53 11.24 18.74
CA LYS A 42 2.08 9.89 18.71
C LYS A 42 1.45 9.15 17.54
N GLU A 43 2.29 8.47 16.77
CA GLU A 43 1.93 7.51 15.74
C GLU A 43 0.83 6.56 16.23
N ASP A 44 -0.42 6.82 15.88
CA ASP A 44 -1.52 5.91 16.13
C ASP A 44 -1.64 4.96 14.94
N SER A 45 -0.74 3.97 14.93
CA SER A 45 -0.98 2.69 14.24
C SER A 45 -2.14 2.00 14.97
N ARG A 46 -3.38 2.39 14.67
CA ARG A 46 -4.56 1.60 15.08
C ARG A 46 -4.66 0.35 14.24
N GLN A 47 -3.87 -0.62 14.69
CA GLN A 47 -4.08 -2.04 14.48
C GLN A 47 -5.50 -2.39 14.97
N LEU A 48 -6.29 -3.04 14.12
CA LEU A 48 -7.54 -3.70 14.51
C LEU A 48 -7.20 -4.84 15.47
N VAL A 49 -7.09 -4.53 16.76
CA VAL A 49 -7.05 -5.54 17.83
C VAL A 49 -8.49 -5.94 18.12
N LEU A 50 -8.84 -7.18 17.75
CA LEU A 50 -10.05 -7.84 18.21
C LEU A 50 -9.84 -8.22 19.68
N GLU A 51 -10.51 -7.51 20.59
CA GLU A 51 -10.68 -7.95 21.97
C GLU A 51 -11.48 -9.26 21.99
N ALA A 52 -10.82 -10.34 22.37
CA ALA A 52 -11.49 -11.56 22.80
C ALA A 52 -11.93 -11.34 24.26
N GLU A 53 -13.22 -11.18 24.50
CA GLU A 53 -13.80 -11.19 25.84
C GLU A 53 -13.44 -12.50 26.56
N GLN A 54 -12.65 -12.40 27.63
CA GLN A 54 -12.52 -13.43 28.66
C GLN A 54 -13.64 -13.24 29.70
N PRO A 55 -14.34 -14.31 30.12
CA PRO A 55 -15.41 -14.21 31.10
C PRO A 55 -14.85 -14.00 32.53
N PRO A 56 -15.65 -13.39 33.44
CA PRO A 56 -15.16 -12.96 34.74
C PRO A 56 -14.91 -14.13 35.69
N ALA A 57 -13.84 -14.02 36.47
CA ALA A 57 -13.55 -14.87 37.62
C ALA A 57 -14.55 -14.58 38.74
N GLN A 58 -15.34 -15.57 39.15
CA GLN A 58 -16.06 -15.58 40.41
C GLN A 58 -15.54 -16.68 41.32
N ALA A 59 -15.58 -16.36 42.61
CA ALA A 59 -15.00 -17.07 43.73
C ALA A 59 -15.58 -18.48 43.95
N VAL A 60 -14.76 -19.29 44.60
CA VAL A 60 -15.00 -20.67 45.03
C VAL A 60 -16.12 -20.72 46.08
N ASP A 61 -17.14 -21.55 45.86
CA ASP A 61 -17.71 -22.38 46.92
C ASP A 61 -18.24 -23.71 46.35
N GLY A 62 -18.07 -24.78 47.11
CA GLY A 62 -18.14 -26.16 46.61
C GLY A 62 -19.53 -26.80 46.59
N GLN A 63 -19.76 -27.69 45.61
CA GLN A 63 -20.47 -28.97 45.79
C GLN A 63 -20.42 -29.82 44.51
N GLU A 64 -20.26 -31.13 44.70
CA GLU A 64 -20.17 -32.19 43.69
C GLU A 64 -21.44 -32.34 42.84
N ALA A 65 -21.30 -32.59 41.53
CA ALA A 65 -22.01 -33.65 40.81
C ALA A 65 -21.57 -33.77 39.34
N SER A 66 -21.38 -35.01 38.94
CA SER A 66 -21.08 -35.52 37.60
C SER A 66 -22.06 -35.07 36.50
N ALA A 67 -21.56 -34.44 35.43
CA ALA A 67 -21.98 -34.61 34.03
C ALA A 67 -21.44 -33.47 33.15
N ASP A 68 -20.28 -33.60 32.50
CA ASP A 68 -20.05 -32.88 31.22
C ASP A 68 -18.87 -33.38 30.36
N THR A 69 -18.55 -34.68 30.39
CA THR A 69 -17.51 -35.24 29.50
C THR A 69 -17.94 -35.33 28.03
N SER A 70 -19.23 -35.13 27.69
CA SER A 70 -19.71 -35.25 26.30
C SER A 70 -19.59 -33.95 25.49
N LYS A 71 -19.74 -32.77 26.10
CA LYS A 71 -19.57 -31.48 25.43
C LYS A 71 -18.11 -31.19 25.12
N ALA A 72 -17.19 -31.47 26.05
CA ALA A 72 -15.76 -31.25 25.83
C ALA A 72 -15.22 -32.07 24.65
N THR A 73 -15.67 -33.33 24.49
CA THR A 73 -15.29 -34.19 23.37
C THR A 73 -15.90 -33.72 22.04
N GLN A 74 -17.12 -33.18 22.05
CA GLN A 74 -17.73 -32.56 20.86
C GLN A 74 -17.01 -31.28 20.43
N THR A 75 -16.60 -30.44 21.38
CA THR A 75 -15.86 -29.20 21.10
C THR A 75 -14.43 -29.48 20.62
N PHE A 76 -13.76 -30.49 21.17
CA PHE A 76 -12.43 -30.91 20.71
C PHE A 76 -12.51 -31.61 19.34
N SER A 77 -13.53 -32.44 19.11
CA SER A 77 -13.77 -33.07 17.80
C SER A 77 -14.13 -32.04 16.73
N SER A 78 -14.90 -30.99 17.05
CA SER A 78 -15.20 -29.91 16.10
C SER A 78 -13.97 -29.08 15.75
N TYR A 79 -13.08 -28.85 16.73
CA TYR A 79 -11.80 -28.18 16.52
C TYR A 79 -10.83 -29.01 15.67
N ILE A 80 -10.70 -30.31 15.93
CA ILE A 80 -9.87 -31.23 15.13
C ILE A 80 -10.47 -31.41 13.72
N ASN A 81 -11.80 -31.43 13.57
CA ASN A 81 -12.47 -31.45 12.26
C ASN A 81 -12.26 -30.13 11.49
N LYS A 82 -12.16 -28.99 12.19
CA LYS A 82 -11.81 -27.70 11.60
C LYS A 82 -10.34 -27.67 11.16
N LEU A 83 -9.43 -28.20 11.97
CA LEU A 83 -8.01 -28.32 11.63
C LEU A 83 -7.76 -29.32 10.49
N THR A 84 -8.50 -30.42 10.41
CA THR A 84 -8.41 -31.39 9.31
C THR A 84 -9.09 -30.91 8.03
N ARG A 85 -10.12 -30.05 8.12
CA ARG A 85 -10.63 -29.30 6.95
C ARG A 85 -9.62 -28.28 6.44
N VAL A 86 -9.04 -27.46 7.33
CA VAL A 86 -7.98 -26.50 6.96
C VAL A 86 -6.77 -27.23 6.36
N ARG A 87 -6.39 -28.38 6.92
CA ARG A 87 -5.33 -29.23 6.36
C ARG A 87 -5.71 -29.85 5.01
N ARG A 88 -6.97 -30.26 4.80
CA ARG A 88 -7.44 -30.72 3.47
C ARG A 88 -7.54 -29.60 2.45
N ASP A 89 -7.89 -28.38 2.85
CA ASP A 89 -7.91 -27.21 1.96
C ASP A 89 -6.48 -26.76 1.60
N VAL A 90 -5.51 -26.97 2.50
CA VAL A 90 -4.07 -26.78 2.24
C VAL A 90 -3.49 -27.96 1.42
N GLU A 91 -3.88 -29.21 1.68
CA GLU A 91 -3.41 -30.41 0.96
C GLU A 91 -4.07 -30.59 -0.41
N GLN A 92 -5.30 -30.08 -0.64
CA GLN A 92 -5.92 -30.03 -1.98
C GLN A 92 -5.28 -28.96 -2.89
N VAL A 93 -4.49 -28.04 -2.34
CA VAL A 93 -3.65 -27.09 -3.11
C VAL A 93 -2.18 -27.56 -3.17
N ALA A 94 -1.79 -28.54 -2.36
CA ALA A 94 -0.46 -29.13 -2.32
C ALA A 94 -0.37 -30.51 -2.99
N THR A 95 -1.20 -30.77 -4.00
CA THR A 95 -0.79 -31.73 -5.04
C THR A 95 0.20 -30.99 -5.94
N PRO A 96 1.39 -31.53 -6.27
CA PRO A 96 2.22 -30.97 -7.33
C PRO A 96 1.51 -31.24 -8.67
N SER A 97 0.45 -30.48 -8.93
CA SER A 97 -0.24 -30.48 -10.21
C SER A 97 0.73 -29.88 -11.21
N THR A 98 1.20 -30.69 -12.16
CA THR A 98 1.28 -30.49 -13.63
C THR A 98 1.21 -29.09 -14.27
N GLU A 99 1.32 -27.97 -13.55
CA GLU A 99 1.26 -26.60 -14.07
C GLU A 99 2.59 -26.12 -14.67
N ALA A 100 3.70 -26.79 -14.37
CA ALA A 100 5.01 -26.42 -14.88
C ALA A 100 5.18 -26.61 -16.41
N THR A 101 4.17 -27.14 -17.11
CA THR A 101 4.24 -27.54 -18.52
C THR A 101 3.17 -26.91 -19.44
N LYS A 102 2.28 -26.05 -18.94
CA LYS A 102 1.34 -25.36 -19.84
C LYS A 102 2.07 -24.26 -20.62
N PRO A 103 1.93 -24.20 -21.96
CA PRO A 103 2.50 -23.12 -22.76
C PRO A 103 1.90 -21.78 -22.33
N PRO A 104 2.62 -20.66 -22.52
CA PRO A 104 2.08 -19.32 -22.34
C PRO A 104 0.75 -19.16 -23.08
N VAL A 105 -0.23 -18.54 -22.43
CA VAL A 105 -1.50 -18.13 -23.06
C VAL A 105 -1.26 -16.97 -24.02
N GLU A 106 -0.34 -16.08 -23.66
CA GLU A 106 0.06 -14.95 -24.48
C GLU A 106 1.59 -14.80 -24.45
N ASP A 107 2.18 -14.54 -25.62
CA ASP A 107 3.58 -14.13 -25.71
C ASP A 107 3.70 -12.66 -25.30
N ILE A 108 4.38 -12.41 -24.18
CA ILE A 108 4.58 -11.09 -23.61
C ILE A 108 6.06 -10.88 -23.30
N THR A 109 6.51 -9.66 -23.51
CA THR A 109 7.88 -9.22 -23.26
C THR A 109 7.90 -8.19 -22.12
N PRO A 110 9.08 -7.84 -21.57
CA PRO A 110 9.16 -6.74 -20.62
C PRO A 110 8.51 -5.44 -21.10
N ASN A 111 8.62 -5.11 -22.39
CA ASN A 111 8.07 -3.89 -22.97
C ASN A 111 6.53 -3.79 -22.90
N ASP A 112 5.85 -4.92 -22.71
CA ASP A 112 4.40 -4.99 -22.55
C ASP A 112 3.93 -4.63 -21.13
N VAL A 113 4.85 -4.49 -20.17
CA VAL A 113 4.55 -4.24 -18.75
C VAL A 113 4.92 -2.81 -18.36
N PHE A 114 4.01 -2.14 -17.68
CA PHE A 114 4.18 -0.85 -17.03
C PHE A 114 4.36 -1.09 -15.53
N ILE A 115 5.54 -0.79 -14.99
CA ILE A 115 5.80 -0.88 -13.56
C ILE A 115 5.77 0.53 -12.97
N ALA A 116 4.76 0.81 -12.15
CA ALA A 116 4.69 2.03 -11.36
C ALA A 116 5.35 1.81 -10.00
N VAL A 117 6.39 2.60 -9.71
CA VAL A 117 7.04 2.65 -8.39
C VAL A 117 6.58 3.93 -7.71
N LYS A 118 5.85 3.79 -6.60
CA LYS A 118 5.41 4.94 -5.80
C LYS A 118 6.47 5.28 -4.76
N THR A 119 6.90 6.54 -4.74
CA THR A 119 7.86 7.06 -3.77
C THR A 119 7.48 8.49 -3.35
N THR A 120 8.34 9.09 -2.54
CA THR A 120 8.24 10.46 -2.06
C THR A 120 9.64 11.08 -2.03
N LYS A 121 9.73 12.40 -2.12
CA LYS A 121 11.02 13.12 -2.17
C LYS A 121 11.95 12.72 -1.02
N LYS A 122 11.41 12.48 0.18
CA LYS A 122 12.21 12.07 1.35
C LYS A 122 12.93 10.73 1.19
N PHE A 123 12.51 9.87 0.26
CA PHE A 123 13.04 8.52 0.05
C PHE A 123 13.82 8.34 -1.25
N HIS A 124 14.03 9.42 -2.02
CA HIS A 124 14.85 9.38 -3.23
C HIS A 124 16.28 8.85 -2.98
N ARG A 125 16.85 9.13 -1.82
CA ARG A 125 18.22 8.66 -1.49
C ARG A 125 18.21 7.36 -0.70
N SER A 126 17.42 7.30 0.37
CA SER A 126 17.44 6.16 1.28
C SER A 126 16.82 4.88 0.72
N ARG A 127 15.94 4.97 -0.29
CA ARG A 127 15.29 3.80 -0.90
C ARG A 127 15.51 3.74 -2.41
N MET A 128 15.33 4.87 -3.10
CA MET A 128 15.32 4.84 -4.57
C MET A 128 16.71 4.55 -5.16
N ASP A 129 17.79 5.09 -4.58
CA ASP A 129 19.16 4.77 -5.04
C ASP A 129 19.44 3.25 -4.98
N LEU A 130 18.98 2.55 -3.93
CA LEU A 130 19.11 1.09 -3.83
C LEU A 130 18.35 0.35 -4.96
N LEU A 131 17.10 0.73 -5.25
CA LEU A 131 16.35 0.07 -6.32
C LEU A 131 16.99 0.35 -7.69
N MET A 132 17.55 1.55 -7.87
CA MET A 132 18.27 1.98 -9.06
C MET A 132 19.57 1.20 -9.29
N ASP A 133 20.29 0.84 -8.22
CA ASP A 133 21.50 0.02 -8.29
C ASP A 133 21.19 -1.47 -8.46
N THR A 134 19.97 -1.88 -8.13
CA THR A 134 19.53 -3.29 -8.17
C THR A 134 18.58 -3.57 -9.32
N TRP A 135 17.28 -3.80 -9.05
CA TRP A 135 16.36 -4.36 -10.04
C TRP A 135 15.94 -3.34 -11.11
N ILE A 136 15.86 -2.05 -10.79
CA ILE A 136 15.47 -1.03 -11.78
C ILE A 136 16.57 -0.83 -12.83
N SER A 137 17.85 -1.01 -12.47
CA SER A 137 18.97 -0.91 -13.42
C SER A 137 18.77 -1.76 -14.68
N ARG A 138 18.07 -2.90 -14.54
CA ARG A 138 17.81 -3.89 -15.60
C ARG A 138 16.45 -3.71 -16.29
N ASN A 139 15.60 -2.82 -15.81
CA ASN A 139 14.20 -2.67 -16.23
C ASN A 139 13.78 -1.19 -16.37
N LYS A 140 14.72 -0.30 -16.67
CA LYS A 140 14.50 1.16 -16.69
C LYS A 140 13.37 1.59 -17.63
N GLU A 141 13.32 0.99 -18.82
CA GLU A 141 12.34 1.36 -19.87
C GLU A 141 10.90 1.00 -19.48
N GLN A 142 10.72 0.01 -18.61
CA GLN A 142 9.43 -0.47 -18.14
C GLN A 142 9.01 0.19 -16.81
N THR A 143 9.93 0.87 -16.14
CA THR A 143 9.75 1.39 -14.78
C THR A 143 9.53 2.89 -14.79
N TYR A 144 8.45 3.32 -14.16
CA TYR A 144 8.01 4.70 -14.04
C TYR A 144 7.90 5.06 -12.56
N ILE A 145 8.63 6.09 -12.14
CA ILE A 145 8.74 6.50 -10.73
C ILE A 145 7.79 7.67 -10.48
N PHE A 146 6.84 7.49 -9.57
CA PHE A 146 5.84 8.50 -9.22
C PHE A 146 6.19 9.10 -7.87
N THR A 147 6.44 10.42 -7.85
CA THR A 147 6.90 11.13 -6.66
C THR A 147 6.18 12.46 -6.46
N ASP A 148 6.35 13.05 -5.27
CA ASP A 148 5.82 14.36 -4.86
C ASP A 148 6.84 15.49 -4.95
N GLY A 149 8.04 15.23 -5.47
CA GLY A 149 9.04 16.27 -5.64
C GLY A 149 10.05 15.98 -6.75
N GLU A 150 10.56 17.06 -7.33
CA GLU A 150 11.56 16.99 -8.40
C GLU A 150 12.94 16.52 -7.87
N ASP A 151 13.65 15.77 -8.71
CA ASP A 151 15.03 15.34 -8.51
C ASP A 151 15.71 15.17 -9.88
N GLU A 152 16.58 16.12 -10.23
CA GLU A 152 17.25 16.16 -11.53
C GLU A 152 18.19 14.96 -11.74
N GLU A 153 18.84 14.48 -10.68
CA GLU A 153 19.76 13.35 -10.77
C GLU A 153 18.98 12.07 -11.05
N LEU A 154 17.87 11.85 -10.34
CA LEU A 154 16.99 10.72 -10.58
C LEU A 154 16.41 10.78 -12.01
N GLN A 155 15.97 11.97 -12.44
CA GLN A 155 15.47 12.18 -13.80
C GLN A 155 16.54 11.86 -14.86
N GLN A 156 17.80 12.26 -14.65
CA GLN A 156 18.90 11.93 -15.56
C GLN A 156 19.22 10.43 -15.60
N LYS A 157 19.08 9.71 -14.47
CA LYS A 157 19.37 8.27 -14.39
C LYS A 157 18.34 7.38 -15.11
N THR A 158 17.08 7.79 -15.18
CA THR A 158 15.96 6.94 -15.66
C THR A 158 15.15 7.53 -16.81
N GLY A 159 15.00 8.85 -16.89
CA GLY A 159 14.10 9.53 -17.83
C GLY A 159 12.60 9.38 -17.52
N ASN A 160 12.22 8.46 -16.63
CA ASN A 160 10.86 8.05 -16.33
C ASN A 160 10.44 8.46 -14.90
N VAL A 161 10.75 9.68 -14.45
CA VAL A 161 10.26 10.22 -13.18
C VAL A 161 9.09 11.16 -13.44
N ILE A 162 7.98 10.92 -12.77
CA ILE A 162 6.74 11.67 -12.88
C ILE A 162 6.52 12.40 -11.57
N SER A 163 6.63 13.73 -11.60
CA SER A 163 6.15 14.57 -10.52
C SER A 163 4.62 14.61 -10.56
N THR A 164 4.00 14.06 -9.52
CA THR A 164 2.54 13.93 -9.41
C THR A 164 1.86 15.23 -9.00
N ASN A 165 2.62 16.18 -8.42
CA ASN A 165 2.09 17.36 -7.71
C ASN A 165 1.09 17.02 -6.60
N CYS A 166 1.08 15.77 -6.13
CA CYS A 166 0.33 15.33 -4.97
C CYS A 166 1.08 15.68 -3.68
N SER A 167 0.38 15.69 -2.55
CA SER A 167 1.01 15.89 -1.24
C SER A 167 2.07 14.82 -0.93
N ALA A 168 3.12 15.24 -0.23
CA ALA A 168 4.15 14.36 0.33
C ALA A 168 3.71 13.63 1.61
N ALA A 169 2.51 13.94 2.13
CA ALA A 169 1.95 13.24 3.28
C ALA A 169 1.69 11.76 2.99
N HIS A 170 1.71 10.94 4.03
CA HIS A 170 1.32 9.53 3.97
C HIS A 170 -0.17 9.34 4.31
N SER A 171 -1.02 10.25 3.84
CA SER A 171 -2.47 10.21 4.06
C SER A 171 -3.19 9.44 2.95
N ARG A 172 -4.39 8.92 3.24
CA ARG A 172 -5.24 8.23 2.25
C ARG A 172 -5.43 9.07 0.98
N GLN A 173 -5.67 10.37 1.14
CA GLN A 173 -5.84 11.29 0.01
C GLN A 173 -4.54 11.46 -0.79
N ALA A 174 -3.40 11.60 -0.13
CA ALA A 174 -2.12 11.77 -0.81
C ALA A 174 -1.70 10.51 -1.60
N LEU A 175 -1.87 9.34 -1.01
CA LEU A 175 -1.58 8.06 -1.66
C LEU A 175 -2.55 7.80 -2.83
N SER A 176 -3.85 8.04 -2.63
CA SER A 176 -4.85 7.91 -3.70
C SER A 176 -4.58 8.88 -4.86
N CYS A 177 -4.06 10.08 -4.57
CA CYS A 177 -3.69 11.05 -5.59
C CYS A 177 -2.55 10.51 -6.46
N LYS A 178 -1.50 9.96 -5.84
CA LYS A 178 -0.38 9.35 -6.59
C LYS A 178 -0.87 8.15 -7.42
N MET A 179 -1.67 7.25 -6.83
CA MET A 179 -2.26 6.11 -7.52
C MET A 179 -3.14 6.53 -8.72
N ALA A 180 -3.88 7.64 -8.62
CA ALA A 180 -4.65 8.17 -9.74
C ALA A 180 -3.73 8.56 -10.92
N VAL A 181 -2.59 9.21 -10.64
CA VAL A 181 -1.60 9.57 -11.65
C VAL A 181 -0.91 8.34 -12.24
N GLU A 182 -0.59 7.34 -11.42
CA GLU A 182 -0.06 6.04 -11.87
C GLU A 182 -0.99 5.38 -12.88
N TYR A 183 -2.28 5.32 -12.53
CA TYR A 183 -3.31 4.73 -13.36
C TYR A 183 -3.46 5.47 -14.69
N ASP A 184 -3.60 6.81 -14.66
CA ASP A 184 -3.76 7.60 -15.88
C ASP A 184 -2.54 7.46 -16.80
N LYS A 185 -1.32 7.49 -16.26
CA LYS A 185 -0.09 7.27 -17.03
C LYS A 185 -0.02 5.87 -17.63
N PHE A 186 -0.50 4.85 -16.93
CA PHE A 186 -0.61 3.52 -17.49
C PHE A 186 -1.58 3.48 -18.68
N ILE A 187 -2.78 4.08 -18.55
CA ILE A 187 -3.77 4.12 -19.63
C ILE A 187 -3.18 4.77 -20.88
N GLU A 188 -2.51 5.92 -20.72
CA GLU A 188 -1.81 6.67 -21.76
C GLU A 188 -0.70 5.84 -22.43
N SER A 189 0.04 5.02 -21.66
CA SER A 189 1.19 4.26 -22.16
C SER A 189 0.87 3.21 -23.23
N GLY A 190 -0.40 2.77 -23.33
CA GLY A 190 -0.80 1.71 -24.25
C GLY A 190 -0.34 0.29 -23.85
N LYS A 191 0.41 0.14 -22.75
CA LYS A 191 0.98 -1.16 -22.33
C LYS A 191 -0.10 -2.16 -21.92
N LYS A 192 0.24 -3.45 -22.03
CA LYS A 192 -0.68 -4.58 -21.80
C LYS A 192 -0.96 -4.83 -20.31
N TRP A 193 0.02 -4.58 -19.45
CA TRP A 193 -0.06 -4.87 -18.03
C TRP A 193 0.36 -3.67 -17.18
N PHE A 194 -0.46 -3.32 -16.20
CA PHE A 194 -0.13 -2.39 -15.14
C PHE A 194 0.33 -3.18 -13.92
N CYS A 195 1.49 -2.88 -13.37
CA CYS A 195 1.94 -3.43 -12.09
C CYS A 195 2.35 -2.29 -11.17
N HIS A 196 1.74 -2.24 -9.99
CA HIS A 196 2.09 -1.29 -8.94
C HIS A 196 3.04 -1.95 -7.93
N VAL A 197 4.03 -1.19 -7.45
CA VAL A 197 4.90 -1.52 -6.32
C VAL A 197 5.28 -0.26 -5.54
N ASP A 198 5.62 -0.42 -4.26
CA ASP A 198 6.16 0.66 -3.42
C ASP A 198 7.70 0.71 -3.50
N ASP A 199 8.29 1.78 -2.98
CA ASP A 199 9.74 2.03 -3.01
C ASP A 199 10.58 1.16 -2.06
N ASP A 200 9.96 0.25 -1.33
CA ASP A 200 10.60 -0.80 -0.54
C ASP A 200 10.35 -2.22 -1.10
N ASN A 201 9.96 -2.32 -2.38
CA ASN A 201 9.82 -3.58 -3.09
C ASN A 201 11.00 -3.87 -4.04
N TYR A 202 11.39 -5.15 -4.09
CA TYR A 202 12.24 -5.73 -5.13
C TYR A 202 11.37 -6.46 -6.15
N VAL A 203 11.63 -6.28 -7.46
CA VAL A 203 10.87 -6.96 -8.54
C VAL A 203 11.76 -7.90 -9.35
N ASN A 204 11.36 -9.17 -9.42
CA ASN A 204 11.95 -10.15 -10.32
C ASN A 204 11.19 -10.18 -11.65
N MET A 205 11.68 -9.41 -12.62
CA MET A 205 11.01 -9.23 -13.92
C MET A 205 10.82 -10.53 -14.70
N LYS A 206 11.77 -11.47 -14.61
CA LYS A 206 11.68 -12.76 -15.31
C LYS A 206 10.50 -13.58 -14.79
N THR A 207 10.34 -13.65 -13.48
CA THR A 207 9.22 -14.36 -12.84
C THR A 207 7.91 -13.63 -13.11
N LEU A 208 7.90 -12.30 -13.06
CA LEU A 208 6.72 -11.49 -13.37
C LEU A 208 6.19 -11.78 -14.78
N ILE A 209 7.06 -11.74 -15.79
CA ILE A 209 6.68 -12.06 -17.18
C ILE A 209 6.16 -13.49 -17.30
N LYS A 210 6.84 -14.46 -16.69
CA LYS A 210 6.38 -15.85 -16.68
C LYS A 210 4.98 -16.00 -16.06
N LEU A 211 4.70 -15.27 -14.97
CA LEU A 211 3.39 -15.28 -14.32
C LEU A 211 2.31 -14.66 -15.22
N LEU A 212 2.55 -13.45 -15.74
CA LEU A 212 1.57 -12.72 -16.53
C LEU A 212 1.27 -13.40 -17.87
N SER A 213 2.25 -14.09 -18.47
CA SER A 213 2.09 -14.84 -19.73
C SER A 213 1.05 -15.97 -19.67
N ARG A 214 0.61 -16.36 -18.47
CA ARG A 214 -0.46 -17.34 -18.24
C ARG A 214 -1.86 -16.78 -18.47
N TYR A 215 -1.98 -15.48 -18.75
CA TYR A 215 -3.23 -14.78 -18.92
C TYR A 215 -3.19 -13.92 -20.19
N SER A 216 -4.35 -13.72 -20.81
CA SER A 216 -4.48 -12.69 -21.85
C SER A 216 -4.70 -11.33 -21.22
N HIS A 217 -3.97 -10.31 -21.68
CA HIS A 217 -4.14 -8.92 -21.23
C HIS A 217 -5.49 -8.29 -21.61
N THR A 218 -6.26 -8.94 -22.50
CA THR A 218 -7.60 -8.49 -22.92
C THR A 218 -8.71 -8.98 -22.00
N ASN A 219 -8.43 -9.99 -21.17
CA ASN A 219 -9.36 -10.52 -20.17
C ASN A 219 -9.34 -9.66 -18.90
N ASP A 220 -10.27 -9.95 -17.99
CA ASP A 220 -10.34 -9.29 -16.70
C ASP A 220 -9.42 -9.97 -15.67
N VAL A 221 -8.21 -9.43 -15.50
CA VAL A 221 -7.21 -10.00 -14.59
C VAL A 221 -6.75 -8.97 -13.58
N TYR A 222 -6.94 -9.30 -12.31
CA TYR A 222 -6.38 -8.63 -11.15
C TYR A 222 -5.67 -9.67 -10.30
N ILE A 223 -4.35 -9.54 -10.11
CA ILE A 223 -3.52 -10.55 -9.46
C ILE A 223 -2.59 -9.92 -8.43
N GLY A 224 -2.48 -10.56 -7.26
CA GLY A 224 -1.62 -10.11 -6.17
C GLY A 224 -1.82 -10.92 -4.90
N LYS A 225 -1.21 -10.47 -3.80
CA LYS A 225 -1.37 -11.07 -2.47
C LYS A 225 -2.58 -10.44 -1.76
N PRO A 226 -3.59 -11.20 -1.30
CA PRO A 226 -4.66 -10.64 -0.48
C PRO A 226 -4.11 -10.12 0.85
N SER A 227 -4.59 -8.95 1.30
CA SER A 227 -4.12 -8.33 2.55
C SER A 227 -4.63 -8.99 3.82
N LEU A 228 -5.83 -9.57 3.76
CA LEU A 228 -6.51 -10.19 4.89
C LEU A 228 -6.76 -11.67 4.63
N ASP A 229 -7.14 -12.41 5.67
CA ASP A 229 -7.62 -13.80 5.58
C ASP A 229 -9.12 -13.90 5.19
N ARG A 230 -9.80 -12.75 5.10
CA ARG A 230 -11.22 -12.58 4.75
C ARG A 230 -11.43 -11.29 3.94
N PRO A 231 -12.55 -11.13 3.21
CA PRO A 231 -12.86 -9.86 2.56
C PRO A 231 -12.92 -8.73 3.59
N ILE A 232 -12.45 -7.54 3.23
CA ILE A 232 -12.62 -6.35 4.07
C ILE A 232 -14.12 -6.02 4.14
N GLN A 233 -14.58 -5.64 5.33
CA GLN A 233 -15.93 -5.12 5.54
C GLN A 233 -15.85 -3.60 5.60
N ALA A 234 -16.54 -2.93 4.68
CA ALA A 234 -16.52 -1.49 4.58
C ALA A 234 -17.90 -0.93 4.26
N THR A 235 -17.99 0.40 4.16
CA THR A 235 -19.21 1.09 3.79
C THR A 235 -18.94 2.06 2.66
N GLU A 236 -19.82 2.04 1.67
CA GLU A 236 -19.84 3.03 0.60
C GLU A 236 -20.87 4.11 0.93
N ARG A 237 -20.45 5.37 0.79
CA ARG A 237 -21.33 6.53 0.89
C ARG A 237 -22.05 6.77 -0.45
N ILE A 238 -23.35 6.49 -0.48
CA ILE A 238 -24.22 6.76 -1.64
C ILE A 238 -24.71 8.22 -1.62
N SER A 239 -25.07 8.72 -0.44
CA SER A 239 -25.44 10.13 -0.20
C SER A 239 -25.03 10.53 1.22
N GLU A 240 -25.29 11.78 1.63
CA GLU A 240 -24.97 12.23 3.00
C GLU A 240 -25.66 11.43 4.10
N SER A 241 -26.83 10.88 3.81
CA SER A 241 -27.66 10.13 4.77
C SER A 241 -27.73 8.63 4.50
N LYS A 242 -27.15 8.15 3.38
CA LYS A 242 -27.24 6.75 2.96
C LYS A 242 -25.88 6.11 2.77
N MET A 243 -25.60 5.13 3.63
CA MET A 243 -24.44 4.25 3.56
C MET A 243 -24.87 2.85 3.11
N ARG A 244 -24.04 2.18 2.32
CA ARG A 244 -24.25 0.80 1.87
C ARG A 244 -23.08 -0.08 2.33
N PRO A 245 -23.33 -1.22 3.00
CA PRO A 245 -22.26 -2.15 3.33
C PRO A 245 -21.70 -2.79 2.05
N VAL A 246 -20.38 -2.93 1.99
CA VAL A 246 -19.66 -3.57 0.88
C VAL A 246 -18.59 -4.48 1.44
N ASN A 247 -18.40 -5.65 0.80
CA ASN A 247 -17.43 -6.65 1.22
C ASN A 247 -16.64 -7.12 0.00
N PHE A 248 -15.31 -7.05 0.05
CA PHE A 248 -14.47 -7.37 -1.10
C PHE A 248 -13.05 -7.76 -0.71
N TRP A 249 -12.34 -8.47 -1.60
CA TRP A 249 -10.90 -8.65 -1.49
C TRP A 249 -10.15 -7.52 -2.16
N PHE A 250 -8.94 -7.25 -1.70
CA PHE A 250 -8.00 -6.35 -2.35
C PHE A 250 -6.58 -6.92 -2.21
N ALA A 251 -5.75 -6.65 -3.21
CA ALA A 251 -4.33 -6.98 -3.15
C ALA A 251 -3.59 -5.92 -2.32
N THR A 252 -2.71 -6.35 -1.43
CA THR A 252 -1.88 -5.48 -0.60
C THR A 252 -0.98 -4.60 -1.47
N GLY A 253 -1.08 -3.27 -1.36
CA GLY A 253 -0.25 -2.33 -2.14
C GLY A 253 1.25 -2.61 -1.99
N GLY A 254 1.73 -2.72 -0.74
CA GLY A 254 3.14 -2.98 -0.44
C GLY A 254 3.64 -4.41 -0.70
N ALA A 255 2.79 -5.32 -1.24
CA ALA A 255 3.26 -6.56 -1.86
C ALA A 255 3.43 -6.41 -3.39
N GLY A 256 2.86 -5.35 -3.95
CA GLY A 256 2.64 -5.18 -5.37
C GLY A 256 1.45 -5.98 -5.90
N PHE A 257 0.88 -5.49 -7.00
CA PHE A 257 -0.20 -6.15 -7.72
C PHE A 257 -0.15 -5.81 -9.20
N CYS A 258 -0.81 -6.62 -10.04
CA CYS A 258 -0.93 -6.35 -11.47
C CYS A 258 -2.37 -6.41 -11.96
N ILE A 259 -2.67 -5.57 -12.96
CA ILE A 259 -3.96 -5.42 -13.62
C ILE A 259 -3.74 -5.51 -15.14
N SER A 260 -4.52 -6.33 -15.82
CA SER A 260 -4.56 -6.39 -17.29
C SER A 260 -5.14 -5.12 -17.89
N ARG A 261 -4.67 -4.71 -19.07
CA ARG A 261 -5.21 -3.54 -19.80
C ARG A 261 -6.72 -3.63 -20.02
N GLY A 262 -7.25 -4.81 -20.37
CA GLY A 262 -8.70 -5.02 -20.56
C GLY A 262 -9.50 -4.62 -19.32
N LEU A 263 -9.09 -5.09 -18.14
CA LEU A 263 -9.70 -4.72 -16.87
C LEU A 263 -9.53 -3.23 -16.56
N ALA A 264 -8.32 -2.69 -16.73
CA ALA A 264 -8.08 -1.27 -16.48
C ALA A 264 -9.00 -0.40 -17.34
N LEU A 265 -9.13 -0.65 -18.64
CA LEU A 265 -10.06 0.13 -19.48
C LEU A 265 -11.51 0.13 -18.96
N LYS A 266 -11.96 -0.96 -18.31
CA LYS A 266 -13.28 -1.03 -17.65
C LYS A 266 -13.35 -0.27 -16.32
N MET A 267 -12.22 -0.13 -15.61
CA MET A 267 -12.13 0.66 -14.36
C MET A 267 -12.17 2.17 -14.62
N SER A 268 -11.88 2.62 -15.84
CA SER A 268 -11.74 4.05 -16.18
C SER A 268 -12.87 4.98 -15.70
N PRO A 269 -14.18 4.60 -15.73
CA PRO A 269 -15.24 5.46 -15.19
C PRO A 269 -15.13 5.76 -13.69
N TRP A 270 -14.34 4.99 -12.93
CA TRP A 270 -14.13 5.17 -11.49
C TRP A 270 -12.69 5.51 -11.12
N ALA A 271 -11.73 5.32 -12.03
CA ALA A 271 -10.31 5.48 -11.77
C ALA A 271 -9.66 6.60 -12.60
N SER A 272 -10.02 6.77 -13.87
CA SER A 272 -9.31 7.72 -14.74
C SER A 272 -9.77 9.16 -14.54
N GLY A 273 -8.98 10.15 -14.96
CA GLY A 273 -9.43 11.54 -15.10
C GLY A 273 -9.86 12.17 -13.78
N GLY A 274 -9.19 11.81 -12.68
CA GLY A 274 -9.51 12.28 -11.32
C GLY A 274 -10.67 11.55 -10.64
N HIS A 275 -11.33 10.59 -11.29
CA HIS A 275 -12.40 9.80 -10.66
C HIS A 275 -11.91 8.91 -9.52
N PHE A 276 -10.66 8.47 -9.54
CA PHE A 276 -10.09 7.64 -8.46
C PHE A 276 -10.22 8.29 -7.09
N MET A 277 -9.93 9.59 -7.00
CA MET A 277 -10.02 10.36 -5.75
C MET A 277 -11.46 10.43 -5.22
N ASN A 278 -12.42 10.63 -6.11
CA ASN A 278 -13.83 10.64 -5.75
C ASN A 278 -14.29 9.26 -5.25
N THR A 279 -13.80 8.19 -5.89
CA THR A 279 -14.09 6.81 -5.48
C THR A 279 -13.47 6.50 -4.12
N ALA A 280 -12.20 6.88 -3.89
CA ALA A 280 -11.52 6.71 -2.61
C ALA A 280 -12.25 7.43 -1.46
N GLU A 281 -12.71 8.67 -1.68
CA GLU A 281 -13.44 9.42 -0.64
C GLU A 281 -14.84 8.83 -0.34
N LYS A 282 -15.50 8.18 -1.32
CA LYS A 282 -16.79 7.52 -1.08
C LYS A 282 -16.71 6.36 -0.10
N ILE A 283 -15.62 5.60 -0.13
CA ILE A 283 -15.40 4.43 0.74
C ILE A 283 -14.50 4.73 1.93
N ARG A 284 -13.75 5.84 1.88
CA ARG A 284 -12.81 6.30 2.92
C ARG A 284 -11.74 5.26 3.29
N LEU A 285 -11.29 4.49 2.31
CA LEU A 285 -10.23 3.50 2.45
C LEU A 285 -8.93 3.97 1.78
N PRO A 286 -7.80 3.26 2.01
CA PRO A 286 -6.56 3.47 1.27
C PRO A 286 -6.70 3.23 -0.25
N ASP A 287 -5.64 3.56 -0.98
CA ASP A 287 -5.56 3.46 -2.45
C ASP A 287 -5.66 2.01 -2.95
N ASP A 288 -4.96 1.06 -2.33
CA ASP A 288 -5.03 -0.37 -2.68
C ASP A 288 -6.44 -0.96 -2.45
N CYS A 289 -7.10 -0.57 -1.36
CA CYS A 289 -8.49 -0.89 -1.08
C CYS A 289 -9.43 -0.26 -2.12
N THR A 290 -9.12 0.93 -2.62
CA THR A 290 -9.90 1.60 -3.67
C THR A 290 -9.80 0.85 -5.00
N ILE A 291 -8.62 0.35 -5.36
CA ILE A 291 -8.43 -0.56 -6.50
C ILE A 291 -9.29 -1.81 -6.33
N GLY A 292 -9.18 -2.50 -5.19
CA GLY A 292 -9.97 -3.70 -4.90
C GLY A 292 -11.48 -3.44 -4.90
N TYR A 293 -11.92 -2.29 -4.37
CA TYR A 293 -13.32 -1.89 -4.38
C TYR A 293 -13.87 -1.75 -5.81
N ILE A 294 -13.17 -1.01 -6.67
CA ILE A 294 -13.58 -0.84 -8.08
C ILE A 294 -13.65 -2.21 -8.77
N ILE A 295 -12.64 -3.05 -8.58
CA ILE A 295 -12.54 -4.32 -9.31
C ILE A 295 -13.55 -5.36 -8.80
N GLU A 296 -13.60 -5.61 -7.50
CA GLU A 296 -14.44 -6.68 -6.93
C GLU A 296 -15.89 -6.23 -6.68
N SER A 297 -16.09 -5.05 -6.08
CA SER A 297 -17.44 -4.62 -5.68
C SER A 297 -18.21 -3.96 -6.82
N VAL A 298 -17.51 -3.21 -7.68
CA VAL A 298 -18.17 -2.48 -8.78
C VAL A 298 -18.18 -3.31 -10.06
N LEU A 299 -17.05 -3.89 -10.46
CA LEU A 299 -16.94 -4.67 -11.71
C LEU A 299 -17.19 -6.17 -11.55
N GLY A 300 -17.22 -6.70 -10.32
CA GLY A 300 -17.50 -8.12 -10.06
C GLY A 300 -16.37 -9.08 -10.45
N VAL A 301 -15.15 -8.57 -10.63
CA VAL A 301 -13.97 -9.36 -11.02
C VAL A 301 -13.24 -9.78 -9.76
N LYS A 302 -12.90 -11.07 -9.63
CA LYS A 302 -12.24 -11.60 -8.43
C LYS A 302 -10.73 -11.41 -8.47
N LEU A 303 -10.15 -11.07 -7.32
CA LEU A 303 -8.71 -11.11 -7.10
C LEU A 303 -8.18 -12.54 -7.27
N ILE A 304 -7.27 -12.70 -8.23
CA ILE A 304 -6.45 -13.89 -8.36
C ILE A 304 -5.37 -13.83 -7.30
N ARG A 305 -5.45 -14.74 -6.33
CA ARG A 305 -4.48 -14.84 -5.24
C ARG A 305 -3.18 -15.45 -5.76
N SER A 306 -2.07 -14.78 -5.50
CA SER A 306 -0.74 -15.28 -5.82
C SER A 306 0.16 -15.22 -4.61
N ASN A 307 0.82 -16.35 -4.30
CA ASN A 307 1.81 -16.45 -3.23
C ASN A 307 3.22 -16.03 -3.70
N LEU A 308 3.33 -15.46 -4.91
CA LEU A 308 4.59 -14.96 -5.45
C LEU A 308 4.85 -13.48 -5.12
N PHE A 309 3.85 -12.80 -4.54
CA PHE A 309 3.95 -11.40 -4.14
C PHE A 309 4.09 -11.31 -2.63
N HIS A 310 5.06 -10.53 -2.14
CA HIS A 310 5.38 -10.48 -0.71
C HIS A 310 5.52 -9.06 -0.19
N SER A 311 4.91 -8.79 0.97
CA SER A 311 4.97 -7.51 1.69
C SER A 311 5.73 -7.65 2.99
N HIS A 312 6.38 -6.59 3.47
CA HIS A 312 6.94 -6.57 4.83
C HIS A 312 5.87 -6.60 5.93
N LEU A 313 4.57 -6.62 5.59
CA LEU A 313 3.45 -6.87 6.51
C LEU A 313 3.16 -8.37 6.73
N GLU A 314 3.93 -9.27 6.10
CA GLU A 314 3.90 -10.70 6.37
C GLU A 314 5.25 -11.20 6.89
N ASN A 315 5.31 -12.39 7.47
CA ASN A 315 6.57 -12.93 7.98
C ASN A 315 7.46 -13.40 6.82
N LEU A 316 8.39 -12.54 6.38
CA LEU A 316 9.26 -12.81 5.22
C LEU A 316 10.26 -13.94 5.46
N HIS A 317 10.52 -14.31 6.71
CA HIS A 317 11.32 -15.50 7.04
C HIS A 317 10.62 -16.81 6.64
N GLN A 318 9.30 -16.78 6.37
CA GLN A 318 8.56 -17.95 5.88
C GLN A 318 8.80 -18.22 4.40
N VAL A 319 9.34 -17.26 3.64
CA VAL A 319 9.70 -17.49 2.23
C VAL A 319 10.89 -18.46 2.18
N PRO A 320 10.74 -19.66 1.59
CA PRO A 320 11.81 -20.64 1.56
C PRO A 320 13.00 -20.12 0.75
N GLN A 321 14.22 -20.30 1.28
CA GLN A 321 15.46 -19.86 0.62
C GLN A 321 15.62 -20.39 -0.81
N SER A 322 15.20 -21.63 -1.05
CA SER A 322 15.23 -22.25 -2.38
C SER A 322 14.27 -21.61 -3.38
N GLU A 323 13.22 -20.93 -2.88
CA GLU A 323 12.15 -20.36 -3.68
C GLU A 323 12.31 -18.85 -3.91
N ILE A 324 13.27 -18.18 -3.26
CA ILE A 324 13.46 -16.71 -3.39
C ILE A 324 13.55 -16.28 -4.86
N ASN A 325 14.31 -17.02 -5.68
CA ASN A 325 14.47 -16.73 -7.10
C ASN A 325 13.21 -16.94 -7.96
N ASN A 326 12.20 -17.61 -7.40
CA ASN A 326 10.91 -17.88 -8.03
C ASN A 326 9.82 -16.89 -7.59
N GLN A 327 10.11 -15.97 -6.67
CA GLN A 327 9.15 -14.93 -6.25
C GLN A 327 9.10 -13.80 -7.28
N VAL A 328 7.95 -13.12 -7.36
CA VAL A 328 7.70 -11.97 -8.24
C VAL A 328 8.13 -10.69 -7.55
N THR A 329 7.67 -10.46 -6.33
CA THR A 329 8.07 -9.31 -5.50
C THR A 329 8.56 -9.77 -4.14
N LEU A 330 9.52 -9.04 -3.59
CA LEU A 330 9.94 -9.14 -2.20
C LEU A 330 9.90 -7.73 -1.61
N SER A 331 9.93 -7.62 -0.28
CA SER A 331 9.92 -6.35 0.42
C SER A 331 10.90 -6.39 1.58
N TYR A 332 11.14 -5.25 2.20
CA TYR A 332 11.84 -5.12 3.46
C TYR A 332 11.18 -4.01 4.29
N GLY A 333 11.26 -4.11 5.61
CA GLY A 333 10.69 -3.09 6.46
C GLY A 333 10.68 -3.50 7.93
N MET A 334 9.80 -2.86 8.69
CA MET A 334 9.58 -3.20 10.10
C MET A 334 8.26 -3.96 10.23
N PHE A 335 8.28 -5.07 10.95
CA PHE A 335 7.10 -5.84 11.35
C PHE A 335 7.17 -6.11 12.85
N GLU A 336 6.15 -5.70 13.61
CA GLU A 336 6.13 -5.82 15.08
C GLU A 336 7.41 -5.27 15.76
N ASN A 337 7.88 -4.11 15.32
CA ASN A 337 9.11 -3.43 15.78
C ASN A 337 10.41 -4.22 15.55
N LYS A 338 10.41 -5.20 14.65
CA LYS A 338 11.59 -5.94 14.23
C LYS A 338 11.84 -5.76 12.75
N SER A 339 13.11 -5.75 12.36
CA SER A 339 13.48 -5.82 10.95
C SER A 339 12.89 -7.10 10.35
N ASN A 340 12.19 -6.95 9.24
CA ASN A 340 11.52 -8.01 8.52
C ASN A 340 12.04 -8.03 7.09
N THR A 341 12.83 -9.04 6.78
CA THR A 341 13.50 -9.24 5.50
C THR A 341 13.48 -10.71 5.13
N ILE A 342 13.80 -11.01 3.87
CA ILE A 342 14.03 -12.40 3.47
C ILE A 342 15.26 -12.96 4.17
N LEU A 343 15.20 -14.22 4.59
CA LEU A 343 16.36 -14.90 5.13
C LEU A 343 17.25 -15.37 3.98
N MET A 344 18.28 -14.60 3.61
CA MET A 344 19.24 -14.96 2.57
C MET A 344 20.67 -14.98 3.09
N LYS A 345 21.44 -16.01 2.70
CA LYS A 345 22.90 -15.97 2.79
C LYS A 345 23.46 -15.19 1.59
N GLY A 346 23.49 -13.86 1.73
CA GLY A 346 23.94 -12.94 0.69
C GLY A 346 25.46 -12.85 0.57
N ALA A 347 25.91 -12.19 -0.50
CA ALA A 347 27.30 -11.77 -0.65
C ALA A 347 27.67 -10.61 0.29
N PHE A 348 26.66 -9.85 0.74
CA PHE A 348 26.82 -8.71 1.63
C PHE A 348 26.42 -9.07 3.07
N PRO A 349 27.18 -8.60 4.08
CA PRO A 349 26.78 -8.69 5.48
C PRO A 349 25.51 -7.83 5.75
N VAL A 350 24.78 -8.12 6.82
CA VAL A 350 23.49 -7.45 7.15
C VAL A 350 23.68 -5.95 7.36
N GLU A 351 24.83 -5.56 7.88
CA GLU A 351 25.19 -4.18 8.18
C GLU A 351 25.39 -3.34 6.90
N GLU A 352 25.85 -3.96 5.81
CA GLU A 352 26.04 -3.29 4.51
C GLU A 352 24.79 -3.32 3.63
N ASP A 353 23.94 -4.34 3.79
CA ASP A 353 22.72 -4.52 3.00
C ASP A 353 21.53 -4.91 3.91
N PRO A 354 21.00 -3.99 4.72
CA PRO A 354 19.95 -4.31 5.67
C PRO A 354 18.65 -4.77 5.01
N SER A 355 18.42 -4.49 3.71
CA SER A 355 17.25 -4.93 2.94
C SER A 355 17.34 -6.40 2.48
N ARG A 356 18.56 -6.93 2.34
CA ARG A 356 18.86 -8.22 1.68
C ARG A 356 18.54 -8.19 0.19
#